data_AF-A0A5Q4DRU7-F1
#
_entry.id   AF-A0A5Q4DRU7-F1
#
_cell.length_a   1.000
_cell.length_b   1.000
_cell.length_c   1.000
_cell.angle_alpha   90.00
_cell.angle_beta   90.00
_cell.angle_gamma   90.00
#
_symmetry.space_group_name_H-M   'P 1'
#
loop_
_entity.id
_entity.type
_entity.pdbx_description
1 polymer ?
#
loop_
_entity_poly.entity_id
_entity_poly.type
_entity_poly.pdbx_seq_one_letter_code
_entity_poly.pdbx_strand_id
1 'polypeptide(L)'
;MLLPARQRRAGSRMKDAEIKSALEQAQKHAAAGAFDDARAICLRIFAHNPGVIGALQTYMSVTRVTPRDPVLKRLRAFARGAQMPAAIASQVQFMLGKGLDDIGDHSGAFSAFVRANALKPVQFDAAAQARLATATLQAVAQAPRLQLDPVAPRMVFIVGMPRSGSSVLAQLLGMHPDICSVGEMTALGRALQSIDPSLPRFIQTMTPDRLVALRTAYLAEIVAAGRGAPVIVDKMPENYWLGWLIPMLFPDAVVLETQRPALATCWSCFRNDFGQGHGYSTDFPTLWAHYHRYKTMAEAWRARAGAQWQVIALDDLAAAPRATIQPCLTSLGLTWAEAMARPEDADSDLRTLSKWQARQALAPEIASAWRHYQSLVLNRWGSKLDPPPTRQGSAPI
;
A
#
# COMPACT_ATOMS: atom_id res chain seq x y z
N MET A 1 -5.53 -13.64 -21.20
CA MET A 1 -6.87 -13.66 -21.82
C MET A 1 -6.84 -12.69 -23.00
N LEU A 2 -6.79 -13.22 -24.23
CA LEU A 2 -6.62 -12.43 -25.46
C LEU A 2 -7.98 -11.85 -25.87
N LEU A 3 -8.11 -10.52 -26.01
CA LEU A 3 -9.31 -9.87 -26.58
C LEU A 3 -9.28 -9.98 -28.12
N PRO A 4 -10.43 -10.16 -28.80
CA PRO A 4 -10.47 -10.43 -30.23
C PRO A 4 -10.08 -9.19 -31.06
N ALA A 5 -9.04 -9.33 -31.88
CA ALA A 5 -8.53 -8.28 -32.76
C ALA A 5 -9.35 -8.21 -34.07
N ARG A 6 -9.96 -7.05 -34.37
CA ARG A 6 -10.45 -6.75 -35.73
C ARG A 6 -9.27 -6.55 -36.68
N GLN A 7 -9.35 -7.23 -37.82
CA GLN A 7 -8.34 -7.37 -38.88
C GLN A 7 -7.79 -6.03 -39.41
N ARG A 8 -6.46 -5.93 -39.58
CA ARG A 8 -5.81 -5.38 -40.80
C ARG A 8 -4.27 -5.59 -40.88
N ARG A 9 -3.86 -6.03 -42.07
CA ARG A 9 -2.56 -6.04 -42.81
C ARG A 9 -1.35 -6.85 -42.27
N ALA A 10 -0.82 -7.65 -43.20
CA ALA A 10 0.29 -8.59 -43.08
C ALA A 10 1.65 -7.88 -43.00
N GLY A 11 2.07 -7.54 -41.79
CA GLY A 11 3.48 -7.58 -41.39
C GLY A 11 3.67 -8.79 -40.48
N SER A 12 4.86 -9.39 -40.45
CA SER A 12 5.22 -10.52 -39.59
C SER A 12 4.57 -10.36 -38.19
N ARG A 13 3.57 -11.18 -37.89
CA ARG A 13 2.88 -11.16 -36.60
C ARG A 13 3.82 -11.82 -35.61
N MET A 14 4.24 -11.08 -34.57
CA MET A 14 4.86 -11.71 -33.41
C MET A 14 3.99 -12.88 -32.95
N LYS A 15 4.60 -14.04 -32.73
CA LYS A 15 3.92 -15.22 -32.18
C LYS A 15 3.55 -14.95 -30.72
N ASP A 16 2.51 -15.60 -30.20
CA ASP A 16 2.05 -15.40 -28.81
C ASP A 16 3.17 -15.66 -27.77
N ALA A 17 4.05 -16.62 -28.04
CA ALA A 17 5.22 -16.89 -27.20
C ALA A 17 6.22 -15.73 -27.18
N GLU A 18 6.42 -15.04 -28.30
CA GLU A 18 7.30 -13.87 -28.42
C GLU A 18 6.70 -12.67 -27.68
N ILE A 19 5.36 -12.48 -27.75
CA ILE A 19 4.66 -11.44 -26.99
C ILE A 19 4.82 -11.68 -25.48
N LYS A 20 4.66 -12.94 -25.04
CA LYS A 20 4.84 -13.30 -23.63
C LYS A 20 6.26 -13.02 -23.15
N SER A 21 7.26 -13.47 -23.90
CA SER A 21 8.68 -13.24 -23.57
C SER A 21 9.03 -11.75 -23.53
N ALA A 22 8.56 -10.97 -24.51
CA ALA A 22 8.75 -9.52 -24.53
C ALA A 22 8.07 -8.84 -23.33
N LEU A 23 6.87 -9.28 -22.93
CA LEU A 23 6.19 -8.73 -21.75
C LEU A 23 6.97 -9.01 -20.47
N GLU A 24 7.46 -10.24 -20.28
CA GLU A 24 8.30 -10.60 -19.12
C GLU A 24 9.58 -9.74 -19.08
N GLN A 25 10.20 -9.49 -20.24
CA GLN A 25 11.36 -8.61 -20.34
C GLN A 25 11.01 -7.16 -19.95
N ALA A 26 9.89 -6.61 -20.45
CA ALA A 26 9.44 -5.27 -20.11
C ALA A 26 9.20 -5.13 -18.60
N GLN A 27 8.60 -6.14 -17.97
CA GLN A 27 8.35 -6.17 -16.52
C GLN A 27 9.66 -6.22 -15.72
N LYS A 28 10.68 -6.95 -16.19
CA LYS A 28 12.02 -6.94 -15.59
C LYS A 28 12.68 -5.57 -15.67
N HIS A 29 12.66 -4.92 -16.84
CA HIS A 29 13.18 -3.55 -16.99
C HIS A 29 12.43 -2.56 -16.09
N ALA A 30 11.10 -2.67 -16.00
CA ALA A 30 10.30 -1.84 -15.11
C ALA A 30 10.69 -2.03 -13.64
N ALA A 31 10.89 -3.28 -13.19
CA ALA A 31 11.33 -3.58 -11.83
C ALA A 31 12.75 -3.06 -11.54
N ALA A 32 13.64 -3.07 -12.53
CA ALA A 32 15.01 -2.56 -12.42
C ALA A 32 15.11 -1.02 -12.53
N GLY A 33 14.01 -0.31 -12.81
CA GLY A 33 14.01 1.14 -13.01
C GLY A 33 14.41 1.60 -14.42
N ALA A 34 14.65 0.67 -15.36
CA ALA A 34 14.95 0.94 -16.76
C ALA A 34 13.66 1.27 -17.54
N PHE A 35 13.04 2.40 -17.22
CA PHE A 35 11.69 2.75 -17.68
C PHE A 35 11.59 2.98 -19.20
N ASP A 36 12.62 3.56 -19.82
CA ASP A 36 12.61 3.80 -21.26
C ASP A 36 12.69 2.49 -22.06
N ASP A 37 13.48 1.51 -21.59
CA ASP A 37 13.54 0.17 -22.18
C ASP A 37 12.19 -0.55 -22.04
N ALA A 38 11.60 -0.52 -20.85
CA ALA A 38 10.28 -1.10 -20.59
C ALA A 38 9.22 -0.49 -21.52
N ARG A 39 9.26 0.85 -21.71
CA ARG A 39 8.36 1.59 -22.59
C ARG A 39 8.55 1.18 -24.05
N ALA A 40 9.79 1.13 -24.53
CA ALA A 40 10.12 0.74 -25.90
C ALA A 40 9.61 -0.67 -26.21
N ILE A 41 9.77 -1.63 -25.29
CA ILE A 41 9.26 -2.99 -25.46
C ILE A 41 7.74 -3.01 -25.54
N CYS A 42 7.05 -2.28 -24.66
CA CYS A 42 5.59 -2.17 -24.70
C CYS A 42 5.08 -1.58 -26.03
N LEU A 43 5.74 -0.54 -26.56
CA LEU A 43 5.41 0.05 -27.86
C LEU A 43 5.56 -0.96 -29.01
N ARG A 44 6.59 -1.81 -28.98
CA ARG A 44 6.73 -2.91 -29.95
C ARG A 44 5.59 -3.92 -29.84
N ILE A 45 5.23 -4.34 -28.64
CA ILE A 45 4.07 -5.24 -28.42
C ILE A 45 2.80 -4.62 -29.03
N PHE A 46 2.58 -3.33 -28.82
CA PHE A 46 1.40 -2.62 -29.33
C PHE A 46 1.34 -2.52 -30.86
N ALA A 47 2.48 -2.52 -31.55
CA ALA A 47 2.53 -2.51 -33.02
C ALA A 47 1.97 -3.82 -33.61
N HIS A 48 2.08 -4.94 -32.89
CA HIS A 48 1.55 -6.23 -33.32
C HIS A 48 0.18 -6.55 -32.73
N ASN A 49 -0.01 -6.31 -31.43
CA ASN A 49 -1.27 -6.51 -30.73
C ASN A 49 -1.52 -5.38 -29.71
N PRO A 50 -2.37 -4.41 -30.04
CA PRO A 50 -2.67 -3.30 -29.13
C PRO A 50 -3.49 -3.72 -27.89
N GLY A 51 -4.07 -4.91 -27.87
CA GLY A 51 -4.97 -5.40 -26.81
C GLY A 51 -4.29 -6.17 -25.68
N VAL A 52 -2.96 -6.25 -25.64
CA VAL A 52 -2.23 -6.96 -24.58
C VAL A 52 -2.31 -6.15 -23.27
N ILE A 53 -3.24 -6.51 -22.40
CA ILE A 53 -3.52 -5.80 -21.14
C ILE A 53 -2.28 -5.69 -20.24
N GLY A 54 -1.48 -6.75 -20.12
CA GLY A 54 -0.26 -6.72 -19.32
C GLY A 54 0.78 -5.70 -19.82
N ALA A 55 0.87 -5.51 -21.15
CA ALA A 55 1.74 -4.49 -21.73
C ALA A 55 1.19 -3.08 -21.51
N LEU A 56 -0.14 -2.90 -21.54
CA LEU A 56 -0.77 -1.63 -21.14
C LEU A 56 -0.49 -1.31 -19.67
N GLN A 57 -0.65 -2.27 -18.77
CA GLN A 57 -0.37 -2.08 -17.34
C GLN A 57 1.10 -1.70 -17.10
N THR A 58 2.03 -2.41 -17.74
CA THR A 58 3.47 -2.14 -17.64
C THR A 58 3.81 -0.76 -18.22
N TYR A 59 3.25 -0.38 -19.37
CA TYR A 59 3.45 0.95 -19.94
C TYR A 59 2.93 2.05 -19.01
N MET A 60 1.73 1.88 -18.46
CA MET A 60 1.08 2.87 -17.60
C MET A 60 1.78 3.04 -16.25
N SER A 61 2.46 2.01 -15.74
CA SER A 61 3.21 2.07 -14.49
C SER A 61 4.56 2.79 -14.62
N VAL A 62 5.16 2.81 -15.81
CA VAL A 62 6.49 3.40 -16.08
C VAL A 62 6.46 4.68 -16.94
N THR A 63 5.27 5.18 -17.27
CA THR A 63 5.11 6.34 -18.17
C THR A 63 4.12 7.34 -17.60
N ARG A 64 4.50 8.62 -17.52
CA ARG A 64 3.55 9.74 -17.35
C ARG A 64 2.93 10.06 -18.71
N VAL A 65 1.62 9.88 -18.82
CA VAL A 65 0.87 10.04 -20.07
C VAL A 65 0.78 11.51 -20.43
N THR A 66 0.94 11.82 -21.72
CA THR A 66 0.73 13.17 -22.26
C THR A 66 -0.54 13.24 -23.09
N PRO A 67 -1.10 14.43 -23.38
CA PRO A 67 -2.32 14.56 -24.20
C PRO A 67 -2.20 13.92 -25.60
N ARG A 68 -0.98 13.79 -26.13
CA ARG A 68 -0.69 13.21 -27.45
C ARG A 68 -0.33 11.72 -27.40
N ASP A 69 -0.28 11.12 -26.22
CA ASP A 69 0.11 9.71 -26.08
C ASP A 69 -0.96 8.79 -26.74
N PRO A 70 -0.57 7.93 -27.69
CA PRO A 70 -1.51 7.05 -28.39
C PRO A 70 -2.20 6.03 -27.46
N VAL A 71 -1.62 5.70 -26.31
CA VAL A 71 -2.22 4.79 -25.33
C VAL A 71 -3.51 5.35 -24.77
N LEU A 72 -3.63 6.68 -24.61
CA LEU A 72 -4.86 7.29 -24.11
C LEU A 72 -6.04 7.11 -25.08
N LYS A 73 -5.81 7.30 -26.39
CA LYS A 73 -6.82 7.02 -27.43
C LYS A 73 -7.26 5.56 -27.38
N ARG A 74 -6.31 4.66 -27.14
CA ARG A 74 -6.57 3.22 -27.05
C ARG A 74 -7.39 2.85 -25.81
N LEU A 75 -7.03 3.37 -24.63
CA LEU A 75 -7.79 3.16 -23.40
C LEU A 75 -9.21 3.71 -23.51
N ARG A 76 -9.40 4.88 -24.12
CA ARG A 76 -10.74 5.44 -24.42
C ARG A 76 -11.55 4.57 -25.40
N ALA A 77 -10.89 3.88 -26.33
CA ALA A 77 -11.55 2.96 -27.24
C ALA A 77 -11.98 1.68 -26.50
N PHE A 78 -11.09 1.07 -25.70
CA PHE A 78 -11.43 -0.12 -24.89
C PHE A 78 -12.49 0.18 -23.83
N ALA A 79 -12.44 1.34 -23.20
CA ALA A 79 -13.46 1.74 -22.23
C ALA A 79 -14.86 1.93 -22.85
N ARG A 80 -14.96 2.16 -24.16
CA ARG A 80 -16.22 2.34 -24.90
C ARG A 80 -16.65 1.11 -25.70
N GLY A 81 -15.73 0.22 -26.02
CA GLY A 81 -15.91 -0.83 -27.03
C GLY A 81 -15.47 -2.20 -26.54
N ALA A 82 -16.30 -3.19 -26.90
CA ALA A 82 -16.25 -4.61 -26.56
C ALA A 82 -16.85 -4.99 -25.20
N GLN A 83 -17.68 -6.04 -25.21
CA GLN A 83 -17.97 -6.82 -24.00
C GLN A 83 -16.67 -7.50 -23.59
N MET A 84 -16.12 -7.06 -22.46
CA MET A 84 -14.97 -7.70 -21.83
C MET A 84 -15.38 -8.15 -20.42
N PRO A 85 -14.73 -9.19 -19.87
CA PRO A 85 -14.96 -9.59 -18.49
C PRO A 85 -14.80 -8.41 -17.54
N ALA A 86 -15.65 -8.32 -16.52
CA ALA A 86 -15.71 -7.18 -15.60
C ALA A 86 -14.34 -6.84 -14.97
N ALA A 87 -13.55 -7.87 -14.63
CA ALA A 87 -12.18 -7.70 -14.12
C ALA A 87 -11.25 -6.96 -15.11
N ILE A 88 -11.31 -7.29 -16.40
CA ILE A 88 -10.52 -6.60 -17.44
C ILE A 88 -11.05 -5.18 -17.67
N ALA A 89 -12.38 -5.01 -17.70
CA ALA A 89 -13.00 -3.69 -17.82
C ALA A 89 -12.58 -2.76 -16.67
N SER A 90 -12.53 -3.27 -15.45
CA SER A 90 -12.06 -2.57 -14.26
C SER A 90 -10.61 -2.08 -14.43
N GLN A 91 -9.69 -2.98 -14.83
CA GLN A 91 -8.29 -2.64 -15.08
C GLN A 91 -8.12 -1.55 -16.15
N VAL A 92 -8.88 -1.64 -17.25
CA VAL A 92 -8.89 -0.62 -18.31
C VAL A 92 -9.36 0.73 -17.77
N GLN A 93 -10.38 0.77 -16.93
CA GLN A 93 -10.87 2.02 -16.33
C GLN A 93 -9.87 2.60 -15.32
N PHE A 94 -9.14 1.79 -14.55
CA PHE A 94 -8.04 2.29 -13.70
C PHE A 94 -6.92 2.92 -14.53
N MET A 95 -6.48 2.23 -15.60
CA MET A 95 -5.46 2.76 -16.51
C MET A 95 -5.94 4.05 -17.20
N LEU A 96 -7.20 4.11 -17.63
CA LEU A 96 -7.79 5.31 -18.20
C LEU A 96 -7.83 6.45 -17.18
N GLY A 97 -8.27 6.18 -15.94
CA GLY A 97 -8.29 7.16 -14.86
C GLY A 97 -6.90 7.75 -14.60
N LYS A 98 -5.88 6.89 -14.52
CA LYS A 98 -4.48 7.31 -14.37
C LYS A 98 -3.99 8.17 -15.54
N GLY A 99 -4.31 7.79 -16.78
CA GLY A 99 -3.92 8.57 -17.96
C GLY A 99 -4.62 9.92 -18.07
N LEU A 100 -5.87 10.03 -17.59
CA LEU A 100 -6.61 11.29 -17.52
C LEU A 100 -6.08 12.20 -16.39
N ASP A 101 -5.72 11.61 -15.25
CA ASP A 101 -5.06 12.30 -14.12
C ASP A 101 -3.73 12.92 -14.56
N ASP A 102 -2.88 12.16 -15.27
CA ASP A 102 -1.58 12.64 -15.75
C ASP A 102 -1.67 13.91 -16.64
N ILE A 103 -2.77 14.07 -17.39
CA ILE A 103 -3.01 15.20 -18.30
C ILE A 103 -3.88 16.30 -17.67
N GLY A 104 -4.24 16.18 -16.39
CA GLY A 104 -5.03 17.16 -15.65
C GLY A 104 -6.55 17.09 -15.85
N ASP A 105 -7.07 16.07 -16.55
CA ASP A 105 -8.53 15.83 -16.66
C ASP A 105 -9.04 15.10 -15.41
N HIS A 106 -9.07 15.82 -14.28
CA HIS A 106 -9.45 15.26 -12.98
C HIS A 106 -10.91 14.77 -12.94
N SER A 107 -11.83 15.42 -13.67
CA SER A 107 -13.24 15.01 -13.70
C SER A 107 -13.42 13.70 -14.47
N GLY A 108 -12.77 13.59 -15.63
CA GLY A 108 -12.71 12.35 -16.41
C GLY A 108 -12.03 11.22 -15.64
N ALA A 109 -10.91 11.53 -14.98
CA ALA A 109 -10.18 10.59 -14.13
C ALA A 109 -11.05 10.06 -12.98
N PHE A 110 -11.71 10.96 -12.24
CA PHE A 110 -12.63 10.61 -11.15
C PHE A 110 -13.72 9.66 -11.64
N SER A 111 -14.35 10.00 -12.76
CA SER A 111 -15.41 9.18 -13.37
C SER A 111 -14.91 7.79 -13.78
N ALA A 112 -13.68 7.69 -14.29
CA ALA A 112 -13.06 6.43 -14.64
C ALA A 112 -12.75 5.57 -13.40
N PHE A 113 -12.19 6.14 -12.33
CA PHE A 113 -11.94 5.41 -11.07
C PHE A 113 -13.23 4.92 -10.41
N VAL A 114 -14.30 5.72 -10.44
CA VAL A 114 -15.63 5.30 -9.95
C VAL A 114 -16.13 4.09 -10.72
N ARG A 115 -16.07 4.12 -12.06
CA ARG A 115 -16.46 2.97 -12.91
C ARG A 115 -15.56 1.76 -12.69
N ALA A 116 -14.26 1.98 -12.54
CA ALA A 116 -13.28 0.91 -12.33
C ALA A 116 -13.63 0.09 -11.09
N ASN A 117 -13.91 0.77 -9.98
CA ASN A 117 -14.29 0.12 -8.73
C ASN A 117 -15.67 -0.54 -8.79
N ALA A 118 -16.65 0.07 -9.45
CA ALA A 118 -17.98 -0.54 -9.65
C ALA A 118 -17.94 -1.85 -10.48
N LEU A 119 -16.92 -2.02 -11.33
CA LEU A 119 -16.71 -3.21 -12.15
C LEU A 119 -15.88 -4.30 -11.43
N LYS A 120 -15.31 -4.04 -10.25
CA LYS A 120 -14.53 -5.04 -9.53
C LYS A 120 -15.46 -6.18 -9.07
N PRO A 121 -15.15 -7.45 -9.40
CA PRO A 121 -15.93 -8.59 -8.93
C PRO A 121 -15.53 -8.96 -7.49
N VAL A 122 -15.61 -8.00 -6.57
CA VAL A 122 -15.19 -8.18 -5.17
C VAL A 122 -16.40 -8.05 -4.27
N GLN A 123 -16.66 -9.09 -3.48
CA GLN A 123 -17.61 -9.03 -2.37
C GLN A 123 -16.83 -8.74 -1.09
N PHE A 124 -17.28 -7.73 -0.36
CA PHE A 124 -16.67 -7.34 0.91
C PHE A 124 -17.74 -7.19 1.98
N ASP A 125 -17.67 -8.02 3.02
CA ASP A 125 -18.58 -7.95 4.17
C ASP A 125 -18.07 -6.90 5.18
N ALA A 126 -18.46 -5.65 4.95
CA ALA A 126 -18.13 -4.54 5.84
C ALA A 126 -18.66 -4.74 7.27
N ALA A 127 -19.81 -5.40 7.41
CA ALA A 127 -20.43 -5.65 8.71
C ALA A 127 -19.65 -6.72 9.49
N ALA A 128 -19.21 -7.80 8.86
CA ALA A 128 -18.34 -8.80 9.49
C ALA A 128 -17.02 -8.19 9.95
N GLN A 129 -16.38 -7.36 9.11
CA GLN A 129 -15.15 -6.69 9.51
C GLN A 129 -15.38 -5.72 10.69
N ALA A 130 -16.50 -4.99 10.70
CA ALA A 130 -16.86 -4.13 11.81
C ALA A 130 -17.08 -4.92 13.11
N ARG A 131 -17.82 -6.05 13.05
CA ARG A 131 -17.99 -6.96 14.20
C ARG A 131 -16.65 -7.48 14.72
N LEU A 132 -15.75 -7.89 13.82
CA LEU A 132 -14.41 -8.35 14.20
C LEU A 132 -13.59 -7.24 14.88
N ALA A 133 -13.60 -6.02 14.35
CA ALA A 133 -12.91 -4.88 14.96
C ALA A 133 -13.43 -4.60 16.38
N THR A 134 -14.76 -4.53 16.55
CA THR A 134 -15.38 -4.31 17.86
C THR A 134 -15.04 -5.43 18.84
N ALA A 135 -15.16 -6.69 18.42
CA ALA A 135 -14.84 -7.84 19.27
C ALA A 135 -13.35 -7.85 19.68
N THR A 136 -12.45 -7.48 18.75
CA THR A 136 -11.01 -7.38 19.04
C THR A 136 -10.73 -6.28 20.06
N LEU A 137 -11.29 -5.08 19.87
CA LEU A 137 -11.14 -3.96 20.79
C LEU A 137 -11.62 -4.32 22.21
N GLN A 138 -12.81 -4.92 22.31
CA GLN A 138 -13.38 -5.35 23.59
C GLN A 138 -12.52 -6.43 24.27
N ALA A 139 -12.10 -7.45 23.51
CA ALA A 139 -11.29 -8.53 24.04
C ALA A 139 -9.91 -8.02 24.53
N VAL A 140 -9.24 -7.17 23.77
CA VAL A 140 -7.92 -6.63 24.17
C VAL A 140 -8.03 -5.67 25.35
N ALA A 141 -9.11 -4.91 25.47
CA ALA A 141 -9.35 -4.05 26.63
C ALA A 141 -9.40 -4.83 27.94
N GLN A 142 -9.87 -6.09 27.90
CA GLN A 142 -9.95 -6.99 29.05
C GLN A 142 -8.73 -7.91 29.18
N ALA A 143 -7.86 -7.96 28.17
CA ALA A 143 -6.75 -8.90 28.12
C ALA A 143 -5.62 -8.51 29.10
N PRO A 144 -4.98 -9.50 29.75
CA PRO A 144 -3.84 -9.24 30.62
C PRO A 144 -2.70 -8.57 29.85
N ARG A 145 -1.90 -7.76 30.56
CA ARG A 145 -0.67 -7.16 30.03
C ARG A 145 0.50 -8.13 30.17
N LEU A 146 0.41 -9.27 29.50
CA LEU A 146 1.53 -10.21 29.42
C LEU A 146 2.66 -9.58 28.59
N GLN A 147 3.90 -9.80 28.98
CA GLN A 147 5.08 -9.41 28.24
C GLN A 147 6.11 -10.53 28.35
N LEU A 148 6.69 -10.91 27.21
CA LEU A 148 7.84 -11.79 27.17
C LEU A 148 9.13 -11.00 27.41
N ASP A 149 10.24 -11.68 27.65
CA ASP A 149 11.57 -11.05 27.73
C ASP A 149 12.06 -10.57 26.35
N PRO A 150 12.90 -9.51 26.29
CA PRO A 150 13.54 -9.08 25.05
C PRO A 150 14.32 -10.21 24.37
N VAL A 151 14.37 -10.20 23.04
CA VAL A 151 15.10 -11.19 22.24
C VAL A 151 15.67 -10.53 20.99
N ALA A 152 16.85 -10.97 20.55
CA ALA A 152 17.45 -10.50 19.29
C ALA A 152 16.86 -11.25 18.07
N PRO A 153 16.79 -10.61 16.89
CA PRO A 153 17.10 -9.21 16.63
C PRO A 153 16.01 -8.28 17.16
N ARG A 154 16.35 -7.00 17.35
CA ARG A 154 15.36 -5.99 17.76
C ARG A 154 14.39 -5.72 16.61
N MET A 155 13.11 -5.58 16.92
CA MET A 155 12.07 -5.46 15.90
C MET A 155 11.55 -4.02 15.77
N VAL A 156 11.32 -3.60 14.53
CA VAL A 156 10.57 -2.39 14.18
C VAL A 156 9.39 -2.81 13.32
N PHE A 157 8.19 -2.39 13.69
CA PHE A 157 6.97 -2.63 12.92
C PHE A 157 6.46 -1.33 12.33
N ILE A 158 6.32 -1.26 11.01
CA ILE A 158 5.67 -0.12 10.35
C ILE A 158 4.23 -0.51 10.01
N VAL A 159 3.29 0.16 10.66
CA VAL A 159 1.84 -0.10 10.55
C VAL A 159 1.09 1.15 10.09
N GLY A 160 -0.15 0.98 9.68
CA GLY A 160 -1.03 2.08 9.31
C GLY A 160 -1.99 1.68 8.20
N MET A 161 -2.68 2.65 7.61
CA MET A 161 -3.45 2.39 6.39
C MET A 161 -2.52 2.26 5.18
N PRO A 162 -2.81 1.38 4.21
CA PRO A 162 -2.17 1.45 2.91
C PRO A 162 -2.22 2.88 2.36
N ARG A 163 -1.18 3.26 1.61
CA ARG A 163 -1.06 4.61 1.00
C ARG A 163 -0.89 5.77 2.00
N SER A 164 -0.51 5.49 3.24
CA SER A 164 -0.18 6.49 4.27
C SER A 164 1.31 6.86 4.35
N GLY A 165 2.18 6.29 3.51
CA GLY A 165 3.62 6.62 3.48
C GLY A 165 4.56 5.55 4.09
N SER A 166 4.03 4.42 4.55
CA SER A 166 4.80 3.32 5.16
C SER A 166 6.02 2.86 4.35
N SER A 167 5.93 2.84 3.02
CA SER A 167 7.03 2.38 2.17
C SER A 167 8.19 3.40 2.10
N VAL A 168 7.88 4.70 2.18
CA VAL A 168 8.90 5.75 2.23
C VAL A 168 9.69 5.64 3.53
N LEU A 169 8.98 5.46 4.65
CA LEU A 169 9.62 5.27 5.96
C LEU A 169 10.48 3.99 6.01
N ALA A 170 9.97 2.87 5.47
CA ALA A 170 10.72 1.63 5.41
C ALA A 170 12.01 1.76 4.58
N GLN A 171 11.94 2.45 3.44
CA GLN A 171 13.10 2.72 2.60
C GLN A 171 14.12 3.58 3.33
N LEU A 172 13.68 4.66 4.00
CA LEU A 172 14.57 5.52 4.78
C LEU A 172 15.30 4.75 5.89
N LEU A 173 14.57 3.93 6.67
CA LEU A 173 15.17 3.12 7.73
C LEU A 173 16.11 2.04 7.18
N GLY A 174 15.75 1.42 6.06
CA GLY A 174 16.58 0.40 5.40
C GLY A 174 17.90 0.91 4.84
N MET A 175 18.14 2.23 4.84
CA MET A 175 19.45 2.81 4.50
C MET A 175 20.46 2.76 5.66
N HIS A 176 20.00 2.51 6.88
CA HIS A 176 20.90 2.43 8.02
C HIS A 176 21.65 1.08 7.99
N PRO A 177 22.99 1.05 8.17
CA PRO A 177 23.79 -0.18 8.03
C PRO A 177 23.37 -1.32 8.98
N ASP A 178 22.85 -0.96 10.15
CA ASP A 178 22.38 -1.91 11.17
C ASP A 178 20.90 -2.31 11.04
N ILE A 179 20.18 -1.82 10.03
CA ILE A 179 18.75 -2.08 9.85
C ILE A 179 18.50 -2.81 8.54
N CYS A 180 17.79 -3.94 8.59
CA CYS A 180 17.26 -4.61 7.41
C CYS A 180 15.74 -4.49 7.34
N SER A 181 15.20 -3.92 6.25
CA SER A 181 13.75 -3.98 5.99
C SER A 181 13.39 -5.19 5.14
N VAL A 182 12.50 -6.02 5.66
CA VAL A 182 12.08 -7.29 5.02
C VAL A 182 10.85 -7.14 4.11
N GLY A 183 10.33 -5.92 3.98
CA GLY A 183 9.15 -5.62 3.16
C GLY A 183 7.83 -6.03 3.82
N GLU A 184 6.83 -6.34 2.98
CA GLU A 184 5.48 -6.74 3.39
C GLU A 184 5.41 -8.24 3.66
N MET A 185 5.59 -8.64 4.92
CA MET A 185 5.47 -10.03 5.35
C MET A 185 4.15 -10.28 6.10
N THR A 186 3.39 -11.30 5.68
CA THR A 186 2.17 -11.74 6.40
C THR A 186 2.50 -12.72 7.54
N ALA A 187 3.77 -12.77 7.98
CA ALA A 187 4.29 -13.73 8.95
C ALA A 187 3.59 -13.64 10.30
N LEU A 188 3.34 -12.41 10.81
CA LEU A 188 2.69 -12.22 12.11
C LEU A 188 1.25 -12.76 12.13
N GLY A 189 0.50 -12.50 11.06
CA GLY A 189 -0.85 -13.03 10.87
C GLY A 189 -0.86 -14.55 10.74
N ARG A 190 0.07 -15.13 9.97
CA ARG A 190 0.22 -16.59 9.84
C ARG A 190 0.59 -17.26 11.16
N ALA A 191 1.55 -16.69 11.89
CA ALA A 191 1.98 -17.19 13.20
C ALA A 191 0.79 -17.24 14.16
N LEU A 192 -0.02 -16.18 14.24
CA LEU A 192 -1.23 -16.17 15.06
C LEU A 192 -2.22 -17.25 14.60
N GLN A 193 -2.51 -17.34 13.30
CA GLN A 193 -3.44 -18.33 12.75
C GLN A 193 -3.01 -19.79 12.99
N SER A 194 -1.70 -20.05 13.04
CA SER A 194 -1.17 -21.39 13.36
C SER A 194 -1.44 -21.82 14.81
N ILE A 195 -1.61 -20.84 15.71
CA ILE A 195 -1.93 -21.08 17.14
C ILE A 195 -3.45 -21.05 17.37
N ASP A 196 -4.15 -20.13 16.71
CA ASP A 196 -5.60 -20.02 16.74
C ASP A 196 -6.13 -19.24 15.52
N PRO A 197 -7.00 -19.83 14.69
CA PRO A 197 -7.58 -19.11 13.56
C PRO A 197 -8.59 -18.02 13.99
N SER A 198 -9.06 -18.03 15.24
CA SER A 198 -10.01 -17.04 15.77
C SER A 198 -9.29 -16.02 16.64
N LEU A 199 -9.15 -14.79 16.13
CA LEU A 199 -8.49 -13.70 16.83
C LEU A 199 -9.14 -13.38 18.20
N PRO A 200 -10.48 -13.24 18.33
CA PRO A 200 -11.10 -13.03 19.64
C PRO A 200 -10.85 -14.17 20.63
N ARG A 201 -10.90 -15.43 20.16
CA ARG A 201 -10.64 -16.60 21.02
C ARG A 201 -9.18 -16.63 21.46
N PHE A 202 -8.24 -16.37 20.56
CA PHE A 202 -6.82 -16.25 20.88
C PHE A 202 -6.61 -15.28 22.05
N ILE A 203 -7.20 -14.09 21.97
CA ILE A 203 -7.08 -13.05 22.99
C ILE A 203 -7.61 -13.54 24.35
N GLN A 204 -8.77 -14.20 24.37
CA GLN A 204 -9.41 -14.70 25.59
C GLN A 204 -8.65 -15.85 26.25
N THR A 205 -7.91 -16.64 25.47
CA THR A 205 -7.22 -17.85 25.92
C THR A 205 -5.69 -17.69 25.85
N MET A 206 -5.23 -16.45 25.88
CA MET A 206 -3.83 -16.07 25.77
C MET A 206 -3.06 -16.43 27.03
N THR A 207 -1.96 -17.15 26.87
CA THR A 207 -1.02 -17.53 27.93
C THR A 207 0.42 -17.20 27.51
N PRO A 208 1.38 -17.10 28.43
CA PRO A 208 2.79 -16.91 28.09
C PRO A 208 3.31 -17.94 27.08
N ASP A 209 2.97 -19.23 27.24
CA ASP A 209 3.42 -20.29 26.33
C ASP A 209 2.91 -20.09 24.89
N ARG A 210 1.68 -19.61 24.74
CA ARG A 210 1.12 -19.29 23.41
C ARG A 210 1.79 -18.08 22.78
N LEU A 211 2.17 -17.08 23.58
CA LEU A 211 2.97 -15.94 23.11
C LEU A 211 4.37 -16.39 22.67
N VAL A 212 5.02 -17.28 23.44
CA VAL A 212 6.31 -17.88 23.07
C VAL A 212 6.19 -18.66 21.77
N ALA A 213 5.19 -19.52 21.62
CA ALA A 213 4.97 -20.30 20.40
C ALA A 213 4.73 -19.39 19.18
N LEU A 214 3.90 -18.36 19.32
CA LEU A 214 3.64 -17.38 18.26
C LEU A 214 4.91 -16.61 17.89
N ARG A 215 5.66 -16.10 18.88
CA ARG A 215 6.94 -15.40 18.64
C ARG A 215 7.94 -16.28 17.91
N THR A 216 8.07 -17.54 18.32
CA THR A 216 8.96 -18.51 17.67
C THR A 216 8.57 -18.74 16.22
N ALA A 217 7.28 -18.94 15.92
CA ALA A 217 6.78 -19.11 14.56
C ALA A 217 7.03 -17.86 13.69
N TYR A 218 6.82 -16.66 14.25
CA TYR A 218 7.10 -15.40 13.56
C TYR A 218 8.60 -15.22 13.25
N LEU A 219 9.46 -15.41 14.26
CA LEU A 219 10.91 -15.23 14.11
C LEU A 219 11.53 -16.23 13.13
N ALA A 220 11.00 -17.46 13.04
CA ALA A 220 11.46 -18.46 12.09
C ALA A 220 11.38 -17.98 10.63
N GLU A 221 10.38 -17.17 10.28
CA GLU A 221 10.25 -16.59 8.94
C GLU A 221 11.05 -15.29 8.77
N ILE A 222 11.04 -14.44 9.80
CA ILE A 222 11.54 -13.06 9.71
C ILE A 222 13.06 -12.99 9.80
N VAL A 223 13.68 -13.79 10.67
CA VAL A 223 15.14 -13.79 10.86
C VAL A 223 15.86 -14.21 9.57
N ALA A 224 15.30 -15.17 8.83
CA ALA A 224 15.82 -15.59 7.54
C ALA A 224 15.82 -14.44 6.52
N ALA A 225 14.77 -13.62 6.50
CA ALA A 225 14.66 -12.46 5.61
C ALA A 225 15.55 -11.29 6.05
N GLY A 226 15.86 -11.18 7.35
CA GLY A 226 16.61 -10.07 7.95
C GLY A 226 18.12 -10.07 7.72
N ARG A 227 18.67 -11.09 7.04
CA ARG A 227 20.09 -11.16 6.61
C ARG A 227 21.12 -10.90 7.71
N GLY A 228 20.81 -11.28 8.95
CA GLY A 228 21.70 -11.11 10.11
C GLY A 228 21.78 -9.69 10.68
N ALA A 229 20.94 -8.75 10.21
CA ALA A 229 20.91 -7.41 10.77
C ALA A 229 20.46 -7.41 12.24
N PRO A 230 21.05 -6.56 13.11
CA PRO A 230 20.68 -6.48 14.52
C PRO A 230 19.29 -5.87 14.74
N VAL A 231 18.80 -5.07 13.78
CA VAL A 231 17.44 -4.53 13.77
C VAL A 231 16.72 -4.95 12.48
N ILE A 232 15.51 -5.50 12.61
CA ILE A 232 14.67 -5.86 11.47
C ILE A 232 13.42 -4.98 11.43
N VAL A 233 13.14 -4.39 10.27
CA VAL A 233 11.91 -3.64 9.97
C VAL A 233 10.94 -4.53 9.19
N ASP A 234 9.84 -4.92 9.84
CA ASP A 234 8.66 -5.53 9.21
C ASP A 234 7.67 -4.43 8.83
N LYS A 235 7.50 -4.18 7.53
CA LYS A 235 6.56 -3.17 7.02
C LYS A 235 5.36 -3.87 6.42
N MET A 236 4.33 -4.05 7.23
CA MET A 236 3.03 -4.55 6.81
C MET A 236 1.96 -3.63 7.39
N PRO A 237 1.36 -2.71 6.60
CA PRO A 237 0.42 -1.71 7.13
C PRO A 237 -0.70 -2.36 7.95
N GLU A 238 -1.27 -3.45 7.44
CA GLU A 238 -2.33 -4.26 8.04
C GLU A 238 -1.99 -4.88 9.40
N ASN A 239 -0.71 -4.94 9.79
CA ASN A 239 -0.33 -5.38 11.14
C ASN A 239 -0.93 -4.48 12.23
N TYR A 240 -1.53 -3.33 11.90
CA TYR A 240 -2.36 -2.55 12.83
C TYR A 240 -3.47 -3.40 13.49
N TRP A 241 -3.99 -4.44 12.83
CA TRP A 241 -4.95 -5.39 13.43
C TRP A 241 -4.38 -6.10 14.66
N LEU A 242 -3.07 -6.34 14.65
CA LEU A 242 -2.31 -7.05 15.67
C LEU A 242 -1.37 -6.11 16.44
N GLY A 243 -1.52 -4.79 16.28
CA GLY A 243 -0.61 -3.80 16.87
C GLY A 243 -0.51 -3.87 18.40
N TRP A 244 -1.60 -4.28 19.05
CA TRP A 244 -1.66 -4.52 20.50
C TRP A 244 -0.78 -5.67 21.00
N LEU A 245 -0.49 -6.64 20.12
CA LEU A 245 0.24 -7.85 20.45
C LEU A 245 1.76 -7.61 20.37
N ILE A 246 2.21 -6.66 19.55
CA ILE A 246 3.62 -6.39 19.31
C ILE A 246 4.40 -6.11 20.62
N PRO A 247 3.95 -5.19 21.50
CA PRO A 247 4.62 -4.93 22.78
C PRO A 247 4.66 -6.13 23.74
N MET A 248 3.79 -7.12 23.53
CA MET A 248 3.69 -8.32 24.36
C MET A 248 4.71 -9.38 23.90
N LEU A 249 4.94 -9.47 22.59
CA LEU A 249 5.93 -10.39 21.99
C LEU A 249 7.36 -9.82 22.07
N PHE A 250 7.49 -8.51 21.89
CA PHE A 250 8.76 -7.79 21.76
C PHE A 250 8.72 -6.53 22.64
N PRO A 251 9.10 -6.62 23.92
CA PRO A 251 9.01 -5.49 24.85
C PRO A 251 9.97 -4.33 24.50
N ASP A 252 10.98 -4.56 23.66
CA ASP A 252 11.92 -3.54 23.17
C ASP A 252 11.70 -3.15 21.70
N ALA A 253 10.59 -3.59 21.10
CA ALA A 253 10.23 -3.19 19.74
C ALA A 253 9.72 -1.74 19.68
N VAL A 254 9.90 -1.13 18.51
CA VAL A 254 9.31 0.16 18.13
C VAL A 254 8.21 -0.09 17.10
N VAL A 255 7.02 0.45 17.35
CA VAL A 255 5.90 0.46 16.39
C VAL A 255 5.77 1.86 15.81
N LEU A 256 5.92 1.97 14.50
CA LEU A 256 5.82 3.22 13.75
C LEU A 256 4.48 3.22 12.99
N GLU A 257 3.55 4.07 13.41
CA GLU A 257 2.27 4.28 12.72
C GLU A 257 2.40 5.42 11.72
N THR A 258 2.33 5.12 10.42
CA THR A 258 2.34 6.17 9.39
C THR A 258 0.96 6.80 9.21
N GLN A 259 0.92 8.14 9.18
CA GLN A 259 -0.30 8.91 9.02
C GLN A 259 -0.25 9.89 7.85
N ARG A 260 -1.40 10.07 7.22
CA ARG A 260 -1.67 11.03 6.14
C ARG A 260 -3.15 11.44 6.25
N PRO A 261 -3.54 12.67 5.85
CA PRO A 261 -4.94 13.11 5.93
C PRO A 261 -5.94 12.07 5.42
N ALA A 262 -7.02 11.84 6.16
CA ALA A 262 -7.97 10.74 5.92
C ALA A 262 -8.49 10.71 4.47
N LEU A 263 -8.96 11.85 3.96
CA LEU A 263 -9.48 11.95 2.59
C LEU A 263 -8.40 11.66 1.55
N ALA A 264 -7.17 12.10 1.79
CA ALA A 264 -6.03 11.86 0.92
C ALA A 264 -5.67 10.37 0.86
N THR A 265 -5.66 9.71 2.02
CA THR A 265 -5.40 8.27 2.16
C THR A 265 -6.49 7.45 1.49
N CYS A 266 -7.77 7.71 1.81
CA CYS A 266 -8.91 7.03 1.20
C CYS A 266 -8.97 7.25 -0.31
N TRP A 267 -8.77 8.47 -0.80
CA TRP A 267 -8.72 8.72 -2.25
C TRP A 267 -7.57 7.98 -2.93
N SER A 268 -6.39 7.96 -2.31
CA SER A 268 -5.26 7.21 -2.86
C SER A 268 -5.51 5.70 -2.87
N CYS A 269 -6.22 5.16 -1.88
CA CYS A 269 -6.62 3.76 -1.87
C CYS A 269 -7.65 3.47 -2.97
N PHE A 270 -8.69 4.29 -3.07
CA PHE A 270 -9.80 4.12 -4.02
C PHE A 270 -9.33 4.18 -5.48
N ARG A 271 -8.40 5.08 -5.81
CA ARG A 271 -7.89 5.23 -7.18
C ARG A 271 -6.82 4.20 -7.57
N ASN A 272 -6.42 3.32 -6.65
CA ASN A 272 -5.40 2.30 -6.88
C ASN A 272 -6.04 0.93 -7.12
N ASP A 273 -5.55 0.20 -8.11
CA ASP A 273 -6.04 -1.15 -8.41
C ASP A 273 -5.41 -2.18 -7.45
N PHE A 274 -5.93 -2.24 -6.21
CA PHE A 274 -5.48 -3.26 -5.26
C PHE A 274 -5.86 -4.68 -5.67
N GLY A 275 -4.98 -5.63 -5.35
CA GLY A 275 -5.24 -7.06 -5.45
C GLY A 275 -6.15 -7.59 -4.34
N GLN A 276 -6.01 -8.88 -4.05
CA GLN A 276 -6.76 -9.56 -3.00
C GLN A 276 -6.48 -8.97 -1.61
N GLY A 277 -7.43 -9.08 -0.67
CA GLY A 277 -7.28 -8.64 0.72
C GLY A 277 -7.74 -7.20 1.02
N HIS A 278 -7.91 -6.35 -0.01
CA HIS A 278 -8.32 -4.94 0.16
C HIS A 278 -9.74 -4.66 -0.36
N GLY A 279 -10.67 -5.60 -0.16
CA GLY A 279 -12.05 -5.46 -0.68
C GLY A 279 -12.79 -4.23 -0.17
N TYR A 280 -12.40 -3.70 0.99
CA TYR A 280 -12.94 -2.45 1.53
C TYR A 280 -12.66 -1.23 0.63
N SER A 281 -11.66 -1.29 -0.27
CA SER A 281 -11.23 -0.15 -1.09
C SER A 281 -12.12 0.14 -2.30
N THR A 282 -13.03 -0.79 -2.65
CA THR A 282 -13.83 -0.72 -3.88
C THR A 282 -15.10 0.11 -3.76
N ASP A 283 -15.49 0.49 -2.54
CA ASP A 283 -16.60 1.40 -2.30
C ASP A 283 -16.13 2.51 -1.36
N PHE A 284 -16.31 3.77 -1.76
CA PHE A 284 -15.69 4.89 -1.06
C PHE A 284 -16.24 5.11 0.36
N PRO A 285 -17.57 5.10 0.60
CA PRO A 285 -18.13 5.10 1.96
C PRO A 285 -17.64 3.93 2.82
N THR A 286 -17.56 2.72 2.25
CA THR A 286 -17.04 1.54 2.95
C THR A 286 -15.57 1.70 3.36
N LEU A 287 -14.74 2.19 2.43
CA LEU A 287 -13.33 2.50 2.66
C LEU A 287 -13.15 3.58 3.74
N TRP A 288 -13.99 4.60 3.71
CA TRP A 288 -13.99 5.68 4.70
C TRP A 288 -14.30 5.16 6.10
N ALA A 289 -15.36 4.37 6.24
CA ALA A 289 -15.70 3.73 7.52
C ALA A 289 -14.59 2.77 7.97
N HIS A 290 -13.94 2.06 7.04
CA HIS A 290 -12.78 1.20 7.33
C HIS A 290 -11.58 1.99 7.87
N TYR A 291 -11.25 3.13 7.26
CA TYR A 291 -10.21 4.02 7.76
C TYR A 291 -10.47 4.46 9.19
N HIS A 292 -11.70 4.86 9.52
CA HIS A 292 -12.04 5.29 10.87
C HIS A 292 -12.02 4.14 11.90
N ARG A 293 -12.40 2.92 11.51
CA ARG A 293 -12.18 1.74 12.36
C ARG A 293 -10.71 1.49 12.65
N TYR A 294 -9.84 1.58 11.63
CA TYR A 294 -8.39 1.53 11.83
C TYR A 294 -7.93 2.60 12.83
N LYS A 295 -8.39 3.85 12.68
CA LYS A 295 -8.01 4.94 13.58
C LYS A 295 -8.37 4.65 15.04
N THR A 296 -9.58 4.19 15.29
CA THR A 296 -10.01 3.78 16.64
C THR A 296 -9.14 2.67 17.21
N MET A 297 -8.78 1.67 16.40
CA MET A 297 -7.88 0.60 16.82
C MET A 297 -6.48 1.11 17.14
N ALA A 298 -5.88 1.89 16.23
CA ALA A 298 -4.55 2.46 16.42
C ALA A 298 -4.48 3.34 17.67
N GLU A 299 -5.52 4.12 17.96
CA GLU A 299 -5.61 4.93 19.18
C GLU A 299 -5.61 4.08 20.45
N ALA A 300 -6.39 2.98 20.47
CA ALA A 300 -6.42 2.05 21.59
C ALA A 300 -5.05 1.36 21.79
N TRP A 301 -4.39 0.95 20.70
CA TRP A 301 -3.07 0.30 20.75
C TRP A 301 -1.99 1.24 21.21
N ARG A 302 -1.98 2.48 20.70
CA ARG A 302 -1.05 3.54 21.12
C ARG A 302 -1.19 3.84 22.61
N ALA A 303 -2.42 3.97 23.11
CA ALA A 303 -2.65 4.20 24.55
C ALA A 303 -2.10 3.05 25.42
N ARG A 304 -2.12 1.80 24.91
CA ARG A 304 -1.59 0.63 25.60
C ARG A 304 -0.06 0.51 25.50
N ALA A 305 0.52 0.84 24.35
CA ALA A 305 1.94 0.67 24.05
C ALA A 305 2.84 1.80 24.59
N GLY A 306 2.29 2.98 24.85
CA GLY A 306 3.05 4.12 25.37
C GLY A 306 4.19 4.52 24.43
N ALA A 307 5.39 4.69 24.98
CA ALA A 307 6.57 5.16 24.24
C ALA A 307 7.03 4.21 23.11
N GLN A 308 6.61 2.95 23.12
CA GLN A 308 6.92 2.01 22.02
C GLN A 308 6.18 2.37 20.73
N TRP A 309 5.07 3.11 20.80
CA TRP A 309 4.26 3.47 19.63
C TRP A 309 4.48 4.92 19.24
N GLN A 310 5.13 5.13 18.09
CA GLN A 310 5.46 6.46 17.57
C GLN A 310 4.63 6.72 16.30
N VAL A 311 4.07 7.93 16.22
CA VAL A 311 3.27 8.35 15.05
C VAL A 311 4.16 9.16 14.12
N ILE A 312 4.19 8.77 12.85
CA ILE A 312 4.98 9.42 11.80
C ILE A 312 4.01 10.01 10.77
N ALA A 313 3.82 11.32 10.80
CA ALA A 313 3.09 12.01 9.73
C ALA A 313 3.95 12.07 8.48
N LEU A 314 3.38 11.71 7.33
CA LEU A 314 4.10 11.72 6.05
C LEU A 314 4.60 13.12 5.68
N ASP A 315 3.82 14.16 5.96
CA ASP A 315 4.19 15.55 5.64
C ASP A 315 5.39 16.01 6.48
N ASP A 316 5.45 15.62 7.76
CA ASP A 316 6.59 15.91 8.64
C ASP A 316 7.85 15.14 8.18
N LEU A 317 7.68 13.85 7.85
CA LEU A 317 8.75 13.02 7.31
C LEU A 317 9.31 13.59 6.00
N ALA A 318 8.46 14.17 5.16
CA ALA A 318 8.87 14.83 3.92
C ALA A 318 9.64 16.13 4.17
N ALA A 319 9.17 16.94 5.12
CA ALA A 319 9.74 18.23 5.42
C ALA A 319 11.08 18.13 6.17
N ALA A 320 11.20 17.19 7.12
CA ALA A 320 12.37 17.08 7.99
C ALA A 320 12.69 15.62 8.35
N PRO A 321 13.11 14.77 7.38
CA PRO A 321 13.28 13.33 7.60
C PRO A 321 14.11 12.97 8.83
N ARG A 322 15.26 13.61 9.01
CA ARG A 322 16.18 13.37 10.13
C ARG A 322 15.54 13.69 11.48
N ALA A 323 14.88 14.84 11.61
CA ALA A 323 14.23 15.24 12.85
C ALA A 323 13.06 14.29 13.19
N THR A 324 12.28 13.90 12.19
CA THR A 324 11.12 13.02 12.35
C THR A 324 11.50 11.62 12.81
N ILE A 325 12.61 11.04 12.31
CA ILE A 325 13.02 9.68 12.70
C ILE A 325 13.97 9.60 13.89
N GLN A 326 14.54 10.73 14.34
CA GLN A 326 15.49 10.75 15.45
C GLN A 326 14.96 10.05 16.72
N PRO A 327 13.69 10.23 17.14
CA PRO A 327 13.15 9.50 18.30
C PRO A 327 13.18 7.98 18.13
N CYS A 328 12.90 7.48 16.92
CA CYS A 328 12.97 6.06 16.61
C CYS A 328 14.40 5.53 16.73
N LEU A 329 15.38 6.22 16.14
CA LEU A 329 16.79 5.85 16.25
C LEU A 329 17.26 5.84 17.71
N THR A 330 16.89 6.86 18.48
CA THR A 330 17.20 6.92 19.92
C THR A 330 16.60 5.72 20.69
N SER A 331 15.35 5.34 20.42
CA SER A 331 14.74 4.14 21.03
C SER A 331 15.47 2.85 20.65
N LEU A 332 16.05 2.80 19.44
CA LEU A 332 16.84 1.67 18.97
C LEU A 332 18.29 1.69 19.48
N GLY A 333 18.74 2.77 20.13
CA GLY A 333 20.14 2.96 20.49
C GLY A 333 21.05 3.24 19.29
N LEU A 334 20.49 3.71 18.19
CA LEU A 334 21.19 4.01 16.93
C LEU A 334 21.37 5.52 16.76
N THR A 335 22.32 5.89 15.92
CA THR A 335 22.54 7.28 15.50
C THR A 335 22.18 7.45 14.02
N TRP A 336 22.02 8.68 13.56
CA TRP A 336 21.78 8.93 12.15
C TRP A 336 22.97 8.47 11.30
N ALA A 337 22.72 7.66 10.28
CA ALA A 337 23.74 7.26 9.30
C ALA A 337 23.64 8.14 8.04
N GLU A 338 24.78 8.58 7.51
CA GLU A 338 24.83 9.44 6.31
C GLU A 338 24.15 8.81 5.07
N ALA A 339 24.16 7.47 4.96
CA ALA A 339 23.44 6.74 3.92
C ALA A 339 21.92 7.03 3.93
N MET A 340 21.33 7.34 5.09
CA MET A 340 19.92 7.69 5.22
C MET A 340 19.57 9.06 4.62
N ALA A 341 20.56 9.91 4.34
CA ALA A 341 20.35 11.17 3.64
C ALA A 341 20.08 10.99 2.14
N ARG A 342 20.35 9.79 1.60
CA ARG A 342 20.20 9.46 0.17
C ARG A 342 19.35 8.19 -0.01
N PRO A 343 18.07 8.18 0.42
CA PRO A 343 17.22 7.00 0.28
C PRO A 343 17.05 6.53 -1.17
N GLU A 344 17.36 7.38 -2.16
CA GLU A 344 17.42 7.01 -3.58
C GLU A 344 18.48 5.97 -3.93
N ASP A 345 19.55 5.87 -3.13
CA ASP A 345 20.65 4.93 -3.35
C ASP A 345 20.33 3.55 -2.77
N ALA A 346 19.16 3.39 -2.13
CA ALA A 346 18.69 2.12 -1.59
C ALA A 346 18.64 1.03 -2.67
N ASP A 347 19.38 -0.05 -2.44
CA ASP A 347 19.25 -1.28 -3.21
C ASP A 347 18.15 -2.16 -2.60
N SER A 348 16.93 -1.62 -2.54
CA SER A 348 15.83 -2.31 -1.87
C SER A 348 15.04 -3.18 -2.85
N ASP A 349 14.95 -4.48 -2.57
CA ASP A 349 14.03 -5.47 -3.15
C ASP A 349 12.54 -5.17 -2.86
N LEU A 350 12.17 -3.93 -2.50
CA LEU A 350 10.82 -3.51 -2.13
C LEU A 350 9.87 -3.67 -3.32
N ARG A 351 9.29 -4.87 -3.41
CA ARG A 351 8.38 -5.35 -4.45
C ARG A 351 7.02 -4.65 -4.55
N THR A 352 6.80 -3.49 -3.93
CA THR A 352 5.46 -2.88 -3.95
C THR A 352 5.30 -1.42 -4.29
N LEU A 353 6.35 -0.60 -4.48
CA LEU A 353 6.25 0.69 -5.21
C LEU A 353 7.64 1.06 -5.72
N SER A 354 7.78 1.21 -7.03
CA SER A 354 9.05 1.58 -7.68
C SER A 354 9.73 2.77 -7.01
N LYS A 355 11.08 2.80 -6.98
CA LYS A 355 11.95 3.88 -6.46
C LYS A 355 11.48 5.31 -6.83
N TRP A 356 10.83 5.43 -7.99
CA TRP A 356 10.24 6.66 -8.52
C TRP A 356 9.01 7.16 -7.74
N GLN A 357 8.13 6.26 -7.30
CA GLN A 357 6.94 6.62 -6.52
C GLN A 357 7.29 7.02 -5.09
N ALA A 358 8.35 6.46 -4.50
CA ALA A 358 8.86 6.92 -3.21
C ALA A 358 9.49 8.32 -3.30
N ARG A 359 10.30 8.58 -4.34
CA ARG A 359 10.79 9.94 -4.66
C ARG A 359 9.66 10.95 -4.86
N GLN A 360 8.62 10.55 -5.58
CA GLN A 360 7.47 11.41 -5.84
C GLN A 360 6.54 11.61 -4.63
N ALA A 361 6.40 10.62 -3.75
CA ALA A 361 5.52 10.71 -2.59
C ALA A 361 5.92 11.82 -1.61
N LEU A 362 7.18 12.24 -1.62
CA LEU A 362 7.70 13.35 -0.81
C LEU A 362 7.58 14.73 -1.49
N ALA A 363 7.22 14.79 -2.77
CA ALA A 363 6.99 16.06 -3.45
C ALA A 363 5.70 16.72 -2.93
N PRO A 364 5.72 17.98 -2.44
CA PRO A 364 4.55 18.66 -1.89
C PRO A 364 3.34 18.70 -2.84
N GLU A 365 3.60 18.84 -4.15
CA GLU A 365 2.58 18.81 -5.20
C GLU A 365 1.83 17.46 -5.24
N ILE A 366 2.53 16.36 -5.04
CA ILE A 366 1.98 15.00 -5.08
C ILE A 366 1.26 14.67 -3.77
N ALA A 367 1.79 15.14 -2.64
CA ALA A 367 1.14 15.07 -1.35
C ALA A 367 -0.22 15.80 -1.35
N SER A 368 -0.34 16.90 -2.10
CA SER A 368 -1.54 17.75 -2.18
C SER A 368 -2.46 17.48 -3.39
N ALA A 369 -2.04 16.68 -4.38
CA ALA A 369 -2.80 16.40 -5.61
C ALA A 369 -4.23 15.84 -5.36
N TRP A 370 -4.47 15.20 -4.22
CA TRP A 370 -5.82 14.74 -3.85
C TRP A 370 -6.84 15.88 -3.69
N ARG A 371 -6.38 17.12 -3.43
CA ARG A 371 -7.24 18.29 -3.26
C ARG A 371 -8.03 18.61 -4.53
N HIS A 372 -7.51 18.30 -5.72
CA HIS A 372 -8.25 18.41 -6.98
C HIS A 372 -9.52 17.54 -7.00
N TYR A 373 -9.52 16.47 -6.22
CA TYR A 373 -10.63 15.53 -6.12
C TYR A 373 -11.54 15.77 -4.93
N GLN A 374 -11.15 16.64 -3.98
CA GLN A 374 -11.89 16.85 -2.73
C GLN A 374 -13.34 17.21 -3.00
N SER A 375 -13.62 18.22 -3.82
CA SER A 375 -14.99 18.62 -4.15
C SER A 375 -15.76 17.52 -4.88
N LEU A 376 -15.12 16.79 -5.79
CA LEU A 376 -15.76 15.68 -6.52
C LEU A 376 -16.17 14.54 -5.57
N VAL A 377 -15.29 14.19 -4.64
CA VAL A 377 -15.53 13.17 -3.61
C VAL A 377 -16.66 13.60 -2.68
N LEU A 378 -16.60 14.82 -2.13
CA LEU A 378 -17.59 15.34 -1.20
C LEU A 378 -18.96 15.51 -1.86
N ASN A 379 -19.02 15.99 -3.10
CA ASN A 379 -20.29 16.12 -3.84
C ASN A 379 -20.93 14.75 -4.10
N ARG A 380 -20.13 13.71 -4.37
CA ARG A 380 -20.66 12.38 -4.68
C ARG A 380 -21.05 11.58 -3.44
N TRP A 381 -20.23 11.63 -2.39
CA TRP A 381 -20.33 10.72 -1.25
C TRP A 381 -20.46 11.41 0.10
N GLY A 382 -20.31 12.73 0.21
CA GLY A 382 -20.20 13.44 1.49
C GLY A 382 -21.33 13.16 2.48
N SER A 383 -22.58 13.02 2.01
CA SER A 383 -23.73 12.68 2.86
C SER A 383 -23.80 11.22 3.29
N LYS A 384 -22.96 10.36 2.73
CA LYS A 384 -22.86 8.92 3.02
C LYS A 384 -21.61 8.55 3.83
N LEU A 385 -20.73 9.52 4.10
CA LEU A 385 -19.51 9.27 4.85
C LEU A 385 -19.82 9.28 6.35
N ASP A 386 -19.43 8.21 7.03
CA ASP A 386 -19.56 8.06 8.48
C ASP A 386 -18.20 7.68 9.10
N PRO A 387 -17.66 8.50 10.01
CA PRO A 387 -18.17 9.79 10.47
C PRO A 387 -18.18 10.83 9.33
N PRO A 388 -19.01 11.90 9.41
CA PRO A 388 -18.96 12.96 8.42
C PRO A 388 -17.55 13.57 8.38
N PRO A 389 -17.03 13.92 7.19
CA PRO A 389 -15.72 14.53 7.08
C PRO A 389 -15.72 15.83 7.87
N THR A 390 -14.75 15.97 8.78
CA THR A 390 -14.53 17.24 9.45
C THR A 390 -14.16 18.28 8.40
N ARG A 391 -14.75 19.47 8.45
CA ARG A 391 -14.24 20.60 7.66
C ARG A 391 -12.82 20.83 8.15
N GLN A 392 -11.82 20.32 7.43
CA GLN A 392 -10.44 20.72 7.69
C GLN A 392 -10.42 22.24 7.57
N GLY A 393 -9.95 22.89 8.64
CA GLY A 393 -9.87 24.35 8.72
C GLY A 393 -9.28 24.88 7.42
N SER A 394 -9.97 25.86 6.86
CA SER A 394 -9.43 26.78 5.88
C SER A 394 -8.07 27.27 6.36
N ALA A 395 -6.99 26.68 5.86
CA ALA A 395 -5.72 27.38 5.82
C ALA A 395 -5.97 28.62 4.95
N PRO A 396 -5.59 29.82 5.41
CA PRO A 396 -5.81 31.03 4.62
C PRO A 396 -5.07 30.91 3.29
N ILE A 397 -5.70 31.46 2.26
CA ILE A 397 -5.16 31.61 0.89
C ILE A 397 -3.79 32.28 0.92
#